data_AF-A0A1H8ET17-F1
#
_entry.id   AF-A0A1H8ET17-F1
#
_cell.length_a   1.000
_cell.length_b   1.000
_cell.length_c   1.000
_cell.angle_alpha   90.00
_cell.angle_beta   90.00
_cell.angle_gamma   90.00
#
_symmetry.space_group_name_H-M   'P 1'
#
loop_
_entity.id
_entity.type
_entity.pdbx_description
1 polymer ?
#
loop_
_entity_poly.entity_id
_entity_poly.type
_entity_poly.pdbx_seq_one_letter_code
_entity_poly.pdbx_strand_id
1 'polypeptide(L)'
;MKRLGIVDYLRGYSIFTIIVFHVFQRVPLNDILQKAINFGGTGVHVFVLCSGFGLYLSHLRKPLSYFSFIKKKALKIYIPYIIIVLLSFLVPFMYQNDDRWLDLLSHIFLFKMFVEKFMDSFGAQLWFISMIFQFYFIFPFLANFVDKNKSELNIGLGLLISLLWSVFVCLLGKYEIRVWNGFFLQFL
;
A
#
# COMPACT_ATOMS: atom_id res chain seq x y z
N MET A 1 4.18 -22.56 14.53
CA MET A 1 3.02 -21.76 14.99
C MET A 1 1.81 -22.06 14.13
N LYS A 2 0.63 -22.20 14.75
CA LYS A 2 -0.65 -22.36 14.06
C LYS A 2 -0.92 -21.15 13.16
N ARG A 3 -1.51 -21.39 11.99
CA ARG A 3 -2.02 -20.33 11.10
C ARG A 3 -3.08 -19.54 11.87
N LEU A 4 -2.89 -18.23 11.99
CA LEU A 4 -3.81 -17.37 12.74
C LEU A 4 -5.02 -17.07 11.85
N GLY A 5 -6.07 -17.88 11.98
CA GLY A 5 -7.28 -17.78 11.15
C GLY A 5 -7.91 -16.38 11.17
N ILE A 6 -7.84 -15.68 12.31
CA ILE A 6 -8.33 -14.30 12.43
C ILE A 6 -7.58 -13.30 11.54
N VAL A 7 -6.25 -13.42 11.44
CA VAL A 7 -5.43 -12.55 10.58
C VAL A 7 -5.74 -12.78 9.11
N ASP A 8 -6.00 -14.03 8.74
CA ASP A 8 -6.39 -14.39 7.38
C ASP A 8 -7.78 -13.87 7.03
N TYR A 9 -8.72 -14.03 7.96
CA TYR A 9 -10.07 -13.48 7.84
C TYR A 9 -10.06 -11.97 7.67
N LEU A 10 -9.35 -11.25 8.55
CA LEU A 10 -9.25 -9.79 8.49
C LEU A 10 -8.65 -9.32 7.16
N ARG A 11 -7.61 -9.98 6.65
CA ARG A 11 -7.06 -9.65 5.32
C ARG A 11 -8.08 -9.86 4.20
N GLY A 12 -8.79 -10.99 4.22
CA GLY A 12 -9.84 -11.28 3.24
C GLY A 12 -10.98 -10.26 3.29
N TYR A 13 -11.43 -9.93 4.51
CA TYR A 13 -12.46 -8.93 4.76
C TYR A 13 -12.02 -7.55 4.26
N SER A 14 -10.79 -7.11 4.57
CA SER A 14 -10.25 -5.85 4.07
C SER A 14 -10.19 -5.78 2.55
N ILE A 15 -9.74 -6.85 1.88
CA ILE A 15 -9.73 -6.90 0.41
C ILE A 15 -11.16 -6.75 -0.12
N PHE A 16 -12.12 -7.47 0.47
CA PHE A 16 -13.52 -7.40 0.06
C PHE A 16 -14.10 -5.99 0.22
N THR A 17 -13.89 -5.32 1.35
CA THR A 17 -14.40 -3.95 1.56
C THR A 17 -13.73 -2.93 0.64
N ILE A 18 -12.44 -3.09 0.32
CA ILE A 18 -11.74 -2.23 -0.66
C ILE A 18 -12.32 -2.42 -2.08
N ILE A 19 -12.64 -3.67 -2.47
CA ILE A 19 -13.27 -3.94 -3.77
C ILE A 19 -14.66 -3.29 -3.82
N VAL A 20 -15.48 -3.48 -2.78
CA VAL A 20 -16.81 -2.86 -2.67
C VAL A 20 -16.69 -1.34 -2.74
N PHE A 21 -15.73 -0.74 -2.04
CA PHE A 21 -15.43 0.68 -2.14
C PHE A 21 -15.16 1.10 -3.59
N HIS A 22 -14.22 0.45 -4.28
CA HIS A 22 -13.86 0.85 -5.65
C HIS A 22 -14.98 0.68 -6.67
N VAL A 23 -15.85 -0.33 -6.49
CA VAL A 23 -17.02 -0.55 -7.37
C VAL A 23 -18.10 0.50 -7.14
N PHE A 24 -18.42 0.82 -5.88
CA PHE A 24 -19.59 1.62 -5.54
C PHE A 24 -19.28 3.10 -5.20
N GLN A 25 -18.02 3.50 -5.04
CA GLN A 25 -17.65 4.87 -4.61
C GLN A 25 -18.22 5.99 -5.49
N ARG A 26 -18.50 5.72 -6.77
CA ARG A 26 -19.07 6.69 -7.73
C ARG A 26 -20.56 6.47 -8.03
N VAL A 27 -21.18 5.46 -7.43
CA VAL A 27 -22.60 5.19 -7.62
C VAL A 27 -23.39 6.14 -6.73
N PRO A 28 -24.39 6.87 -7.25
CA PRO A 28 -25.21 7.75 -6.43
C PRO A 28 -26.08 6.92 -5.49
N LEU A 29 -25.69 6.85 -4.22
CA LEU A 29 -26.40 6.14 -3.15
C LEU A 29 -26.88 7.15 -2.09
N ASN A 30 -27.76 6.73 -1.19
CA ASN A 30 -28.14 7.57 -0.05
C ASN A 30 -26.92 7.86 0.85
N ASP A 31 -26.98 8.94 1.63
CA ASP A 31 -25.84 9.43 2.42
C ASP A 31 -25.26 8.39 3.38
N ILE A 32 -26.10 7.59 4.02
CA ILE A 32 -25.68 6.57 4.99
C ILE A 32 -24.88 5.49 4.26
N LEU A 33 -25.40 5.00 3.15
CA LEU A 33 -24.77 3.96 2.36
C LEU A 33 -23.48 4.49 1.71
N GLN A 34 -23.48 5.71 1.19
CA GLN A 34 -22.27 6.33 0.62
C GLN A 34 -21.15 6.45 1.66
N LYS A 35 -21.47 6.87 2.89
CA LYS A 35 -20.51 6.91 4.00
C LYS A 35 -19.97 5.52 4.33
N ALA A 36 -20.82 4.50 4.37
CA ALA A 36 -20.40 3.12 4.61
C ALA A 36 -19.48 2.58 3.50
N ILE A 37 -19.79 2.87 2.22
CA ILE A 37 -18.95 2.50 1.08
C ILE A 37 -17.58 3.20 1.18
N ASN A 38 -17.55 4.51 1.43
CA ASN A 38 -16.31 5.27 1.61
C ASN A 38 -15.48 4.75 2.77
N PHE A 39 -16.12 4.37 3.88
CA PHE A 39 -15.45 3.74 5.02
C PHE A 39 -14.80 2.41 4.64
N GLY A 40 -15.39 1.65 3.70
CA GLY A 40 -14.79 0.42 3.16
C GLY A 40 -13.38 0.59 2.59
N GLY A 41 -13.06 1.78 2.07
CA GLY A 41 -11.72 2.15 1.61
C GLY A 41 -10.67 2.14 2.72
N THR A 42 -11.05 2.39 3.98
CA THR A 42 -10.16 2.33 5.14
C THR A 42 -9.66 0.91 5.45
N GLY A 43 -10.27 -0.11 4.83
CA GLY A 43 -9.81 -1.51 4.90
C GLY A 43 -8.34 -1.68 4.52
N VAL A 44 -7.77 -0.75 3.74
CA VAL A 44 -6.33 -0.72 3.42
C VAL A 44 -5.45 -0.70 4.66
N HIS A 45 -5.83 0.02 5.72
CA HIS A 45 -5.02 0.11 6.95
C HIS A 45 -4.96 -1.24 7.67
N VAL A 46 -6.12 -1.90 7.82
CA VAL A 46 -6.20 -3.24 8.42
C VAL A 46 -5.46 -4.27 7.56
N PHE A 47 -5.56 -4.17 6.23
CA PHE A 47 -4.84 -5.04 5.31
C PHE A 47 -3.32 -4.90 5.46
N VAL A 48 -2.81 -3.66 5.54
CA VAL A 48 -1.38 -3.38 5.71
C VAL A 48 -0.89 -3.89 7.06
N LEU A 49 -1.60 -3.59 8.14
CA LEU A 49 -1.25 -4.06 9.49
C LEU A 49 -1.16 -5.59 9.55
N CYS A 50 -2.20 -6.29 9.06
CA CYS A 50 -2.21 -7.75 9.05
C CYS A 50 -1.13 -8.34 8.13
N SER A 51 -0.85 -7.68 7.01
CA SER A 51 0.19 -8.11 6.07
C SER A 51 1.60 -7.90 6.63
N GLY A 52 1.85 -6.77 7.31
CA GLY A 52 3.10 -6.47 8.01
C GLY A 52 3.34 -7.43 9.17
N PHE A 53 2.32 -7.69 9.97
CA PHE A 53 2.37 -8.70 11.05
C PHE A 53 2.71 -10.09 10.50
N GLY A 54 2.01 -10.55 9.46
CA GLY A 54 2.30 -11.83 8.81
C GLY A 54 3.70 -11.88 8.17
N LEU A 55 4.20 -10.74 7.67
CA LEU A 55 5.55 -10.61 7.13
C LEU A 55 6.61 -10.77 8.22
N TYR A 56 6.43 -10.11 9.36
CA TYR A 56 7.31 -10.21 10.51
C TYR A 56 7.34 -11.64 11.06
N LEU A 57 6.18 -12.28 11.25
CA LEU A 57 6.11 -13.69 11.65
C LEU A 57 6.84 -14.62 10.66
N SER A 58 6.72 -14.37 9.36
CA SER A 58 7.45 -15.14 8.35
C SER A 58 8.96 -14.91 8.46
N HIS A 59 9.40 -13.69 8.78
CA HIS A 59 10.80 -13.35 8.99
C HIS A 59 11.37 -14.06 10.22
N LEU A 60 10.62 -14.12 11.33
CA LEU A 60 11.03 -14.86 12.53
C LEU A 60 11.21 -16.36 12.30
N ARG A 61 10.39 -16.95 11.41
CA ARG A 61 10.46 -18.39 11.10
C ARG A 61 11.59 -18.72 10.13
N LYS A 62 11.74 -17.94 9.07
CA LYS A 62 12.72 -18.17 8.01
C LYS A 62 13.21 -16.82 7.52
N PRO A 63 14.22 -16.23 8.19
CA PRO A 63 14.81 -14.98 7.72
C PRO A 63 15.41 -15.24 6.33
N LEU A 64 15.22 -14.27 5.44
CA LEU A 64 15.78 -14.29 4.10
C LEU A 64 16.81 -13.19 4.00
N SER A 65 17.87 -13.40 3.21
CA SER A 65 18.75 -12.31 2.82
C SER A 65 17.95 -11.23 2.07
N TYR A 66 18.41 -9.99 2.14
CA TYR A 66 17.75 -8.84 1.52
C TYR A 66 17.35 -9.12 0.05
N PHE A 67 18.31 -9.56 -0.77
CA PHE A 67 18.06 -9.86 -2.18
C PHE A 67 17.08 -11.02 -2.39
N SER A 68 17.16 -12.07 -1.56
CA SER A 68 16.20 -13.19 -1.65
C SER A 68 14.79 -12.75 -1.28
N PHE A 69 14.67 -11.87 -0.29
CA PHE A 69 13.40 -11.28 0.12
C PHE A 69 12.80 -10.42 -1.01
N ILE A 70 13.57 -9.47 -1.54
CA ILE A 70 13.11 -8.59 -2.63
C ILE A 70 12.79 -9.40 -3.88
N LYS A 71 13.63 -10.36 -4.29
CA LYS A 71 13.34 -11.24 -5.43
C LYS A 71 12.02 -11.98 -5.26
N LYS A 72 11.75 -12.53 -4.06
CA LYS A 72 10.49 -13.22 -3.77
C LYS A 72 9.27 -12.29 -3.88
N LYS A 73 9.40 -11.03 -3.45
CA LYS A 73 8.34 -10.02 -3.56
C LYS A 73 8.15 -9.54 -5.00
N ALA A 74 9.24 -9.36 -5.74
CA ALA A 74 9.21 -8.99 -7.14
C ALA A 74 8.47 -10.04 -7.97
N LEU A 75 8.82 -11.32 -7.82
CA LEU A 75 8.16 -12.42 -8.55
C LEU A 75 6.66 -12.53 -8.22
N LYS A 76 6.30 -12.36 -6.95
CA LYS A 76 4.92 -12.57 -6.49
C LYS A 76 4.00 -11.37 -6.73
N ILE A 77 4.52 -10.15 -6.73
CA ILE A 77 3.71 -8.92 -6.70
C ILE A 77 4.09 -7.98 -7.84
N TYR A 78 5.38 -7.68 -8.01
CA TYR A 78 5.84 -6.74 -9.03
C TYR A 78 5.59 -7.25 -10.45
N ILE A 79 5.90 -8.52 -10.75
CA ILE A 79 5.68 -9.08 -12.10
C ILE A 79 4.19 -9.03 -12.48
N PRO A 80 3.25 -9.56 -11.67
CA PRO A 80 1.82 -9.39 -11.97
C PRO A 80 1.41 -7.93 -12.14
N TYR A 81 1.94 -7.02 -11.31
CA TYR A 81 1.68 -5.59 -11.45
C TYR A 81 2.17 -5.04 -12.79
N ILE A 82 3.39 -5.35 -13.22
CA ILE A 82 3.92 -4.91 -14.52
C ILE A 82 3.09 -5.46 -15.67
N ILE A 83 2.60 -6.71 -15.59
CA ILE A 83 1.67 -7.25 -16.59
C ILE A 83 0.41 -6.39 -16.68
N ILE A 84 -0.21 -6.04 -15.54
CA ILE A 84 -1.38 -5.16 -15.53
C ILE A 84 -1.06 -3.77 -16.10
N VAL A 85 0.09 -3.20 -15.75
CA VAL A 85 0.52 -1.89 -16.29
C VAL A 85 0.72 -1.96 -17.81
N LEU A 86 1.34 -3.02 -18.33
CA LEU A 86 1.52 -3.22 -19.76
C LEU A 86 0.16 -3.39 -20.46
N LEU A 87 -0.78 -4.12 -19.87
CA LEU A 87 -2.13 -4.22 -20.40
C LEU A 87 -2.83 -2.85 -20.43
N SER A 88 -2.76 -2.07 -19.34
CA SER A 88 -3.28 -0.69 -19.30
C SER A 88 -2.61 0.21 -20.34
N PHE A 89 -1.31 0.04 -20.56
CA PHE A 89 -0.56 0.74 -21.61
C PHE A 89 -0.97 0.33 -23.04
N LEU A 90 -1.71 -0.75 -23.24
CA LEU A 90 -2.26 -1.10 -24.54
C LEU A 90 -3.69 -0.57 -24.73
N VAL A 91 -4.42 -0.29 -23.64
CA VAL A 91 -5.82 0.16 -23.68
C VAL A 91 -5.93 1.69 -23.86
N PRO A 92 -6.51 2.20 -24.97
CA PRO A 92 -6.45 3.63 -25.32
C PRO A 92 -7.18 4.61 -24.38
N PHE A 93 -8.06 4.15 -23.51
CA PHE A 93 -8.83 5.01 -22.58
C PHE A 93 -8.35 4.91 -21.13
N MET A 94 -7.21 4.23 -20.90
CA MET A 94 -6.67 3.99 -19.55
C MET A 94 -5.48 4.88 -19.17
N TYR A 95 -5.17 5.91 -19.95
CA TYR A 95 -4.12 6.89 -19.63
C TYR A 95 -4.74 8.27 -19.42
N GLN A 96 -4.15 9.06 -18.52
CA GLN A 96 -4.64 10.40 -18.15
C GLN A 96 -3.73 11.54 -18.62
N ASN A 97 -2.46 11.25 -18.90
CA ASN A 97 -1.47 12.26 -19.29
C ASN A 97 -1.13 12.19 -20.78
N ASP A 98 -0.60 13.30 -21.30
CA ASP A 98 -0.17 13.39 -22.71
C ASP A 98 1.02 12.47 -23.05
N ASP A 99 1.87 12.14 -22.07
CA ASP A 99 3.06 11.30 -22.26
C ASP A 99 2.88 9.90 -21.66
N ARG A 100 2.25 9.04 -22.45
CA ARG A 100 1.96 7.64 -22.09
C ARG A 100 3.22 6.80 -21.85
N TRP A 101 4.33 7.14 -22.50
CA TRP A 101 5.59 6.41 -22.32
C TRP A 101 6.22 6.75 -20.97
N LEU A 102 6.20 8.02 -20.59
CA LEU A 102 6.69 8.43 -19.29
C LEU A 102 5.79 7.88 -18.16
N ASP A 103 4.47 7.82 -18.36
CA ASP A 103 3.55 7.11 -17.46
C ASP A 103 3.98 5.64 -17.28
N LEU A 104 4.27 4.92 -18.38
CA LEU A 104 4.74 3.52 -18.33
C LEU A 104 6.05 3.39 -17.54
N LEU A 105 7.05 4.24 -17.85
CA LEU A 105 8.34 4.21 -17.17
C LEU A 105 8.21 4.54 -15.68
N SER A 106 7.30 5.46 -15.31
CA SER A 106 7.04 5.82 -13.92
C SER A 106 6.48 4.66 -13.10
N HIS A 107 5.69 3.77 -13.72
CA HIS A 107 5.17 2.56 -13.12
C HIS A 107 6.24 1.46 -13.05
N ILE A 108 7.01 1.25 -14.13
CA ILE A 108 8.11 0.28 -14.17
C ILE A 108 9.14 0.63 -13.09
N PHE A 109 9.69 1.83 -13.10
CA PHE A 109 10.72 2.24 -12.14
C PHE A 109 10.16 2.70 -10.79
N LEU A 110 8.83 2.60 -10.60
CA LEU A 110 8.09 2.99 -9.41
C LEU A 110 8.25 4.46 -8.97
N PHE A 111 8.94 5.32 -9.73
CA PHE A 111 9.15 6.73 -9.36
C PHE A 111 7.86 7.57 -9.40
N LYS A 112 6.75 7.04 -9.96
CA LYS A 112 5.42 7.66 -9.85
C LYS A 112 5.02 8.00 -8.41
N MET A 113 5.62 7.31 -7.44
CA MET A 113 5.39 7.54 -6.02
C MET A 113 5.91 8.90 -5.52
N PHE A 114 6.68 9.63 -6.32
CA PHE A 114 7.28 10.92 -5.95
C PHE A 114 6.79 12.08 -6.83
N VAL A 115 6.00 11.79 -7.88
CA VAL A 115 5.56 12.79 -8.86
C VAL A 115 4.06 12.64 -9.06
N GLU A 116 3.31 13.64 -8.63
CA GLU A 116 1.84 13.64 -8.58
C GLU A 116 1.21 13.31 -9.93
N LYS A 117 1.74 13.92 -11.00
CA LYS A 117 1.30 13.70 -12.40
C LYS A 117 1.14 12.21 -12.74
N PHE A 118 2.03 11.36 -12.26
CA PHE A 118 2.07 9.95 -12.65
C PHE A 118 1.30 9.01 -11.73
N MET A 119 0.89 9.48 -10.55
CA MET A 119 0.38 8.63 -9.48
C MET A 119 -0.85 7.82 -9.91
N ASP A 120 -1.77 8.46 -10.65
CA ASP A 120 -3.07 7.90 -11.04
C ASP A 120 -3.13 7.52 -12.54
N SER A 121 -2.01 7.60 -13.26
CA SER A 121 -1.94 7.52 -14.73
C SER A 121 -2.56 6.26 -15.35
N PHE A 122 -2.38 5.07 -14.76
CA PHE A 122 -3.03 3.81 -15.20
C PHE A 122 -4.13 3.29 -14.25
N GLY A 123 -4.64 4.17 -13.38
CA GLY A 123 -5.68 3.85 -12.41
C GLY A 123 -5.23 4.15 -10.99
N ALA A 124 -6.05 4.94 -10.28
CA ALA A 124 -5.72 5.43 -8.95
C ALA A 124 -5.36 4.32 -7.96
N GLN A 125 -6.07 3.19 -7.98
CA GLN A 125 -5.82 2.04 -7.09
C GLN A 125 -4.38 1.49 -7.14
N LEU A 126 -3.61 1.75 -8.20
CA LEU A 126 -2.23 1.30 -8.36
C LEU A 126 -1.22 2.08 -7.48
N TRP A 127 -1.66 3.15 -6.78
CA TRP A 127 -0.83 3.84 -5.77
C TRP A 127 -0.34 2.85 -4.69
N PHE A 128 -1.18 1.88 -4.31
CA PHE A 128 -0.90 0.93 -3.24
C PHE A 128 0.37 0.10 -3.50
N ILE A 129 0.66 -0.23 -4.75
CA ILE A 129 1.85 -1.02 -5.12
C ILE A 129 3.13 -0.24 -4.83
N SER A 130 3.14 1.08 -5.06
CA SER A 130 4.29 1.90 -4.69
C SER A 130 4.52 1.89 -3.18
N MET A 131 3.46 2.08 -2.40
CA MET A 131 3.52 2.09 -0.95
C MET A 131 4.06 0.75 -0.40
N ILE A 132 3.55 -0.39 -0.88
CA ILE A 132 4.00 -1.69 -0.37
C ILE A 132 5.46 -2.00 -0.74
N PHE A 133 5.96 -1.50 -1.89
CA PHE A 133 7.36 -1.66 -2.26
C PHE A 133 8.29 -0.75 -1.45
N GLN A 134 7.88 0.48 -1.11
CA GLN A 134 8.59 1.29 -0.12
C GLN A 134 8.74 0.52 1.19
N PHE A 135 7.64 -0.07 1.68
CA PHE A 135 7.65 -0.90 2.88
C PHE A 135 8.56 -2.13 2.74
N TYR A 136 8.57 -2.81 1.59
CA TYR A 136 9.45 -3.97 1.38
C TYR A 136 10.93 -3.61 1.30
N PHE A 137 11.30 -2.46 0.75
CA PHE A 137 12.69 -2.04 0.71
C PHE A 137 13.22 -1.73 2.12
N ILE A 138 12.39 -1.16 2.99
CA ILE A 138 12.78 -0.82 4.36
C ILE A 138 12.58 -1.97 5.36
N PHE A 139 11.68 -2.92 5.07
CA PHE A 139 11.26 -3.96 6.01
C PHE A 139 12.42 -4.75 6.65
N PRO A 140 13.44 -5.25 5.90
CA PRO A 140 14.54 -5.98 6.51
C PRO A 140 15.30 -5.17 7.56
N PHE A 141 15.37 -3.84 7.39
CA PHE A 141 15.97 -2.95 8.37
C PHE A 141 15.04 -2.77 9.57
N LEU A 142 13.76 -2.44 9.33
CA LEU A 142 12.76 -2.31 10.40
C LEU A 142 12.70 -3.57 11.28
N ALA A 143 12.69 -4.75 10.66
CA ALA A 143 12.62 -6.03 11.36
C ALA A 143 13.79 -6.25 12.35
N ASN A 144 14.96 -5.67 12.08
CA ASN A 144 16.12 -5.75 12.98
C ASN A 144 16.01 -4.79 14.18
N PHE A 145 15.20 -3.74 14.10
CA PHE A 145 14.97 -2.79 15.19
C PHE A 145 13.80 -3.17 16.11
N VAL A 146 12.97 -4.13 15.71
CA VAL A 146 11.83 -4.60 16.52
C VAL A 146 12.34 -5.47 17.68
N ASP A 147 12.28 -4.95 18.91
CA ASP A 147 12.53 -5.73 20.11
C ASP A 147 11.27 -6.53 20.50
N LYS A 148 11.33 -7.85 20.38
CA LYS A 148 10.19 -8.74 20.66
C LYS A 148 9.68 -8.65 22.10
N ASN A 149 10.53 -8.23 23.05
CA ASN A 149 10.17 -8.10 24.45
C ASN A 149 9.50 -6.75 24.75
N LYS A 150 9.50 -5.81 23.80
CA LYS A 150 8.95 -4.46 23.96
C LYS A 150 7.88 -4.18 22.89
N SER A 151 6.92 -5.09 22.76
CA SER A 151 5.83 -4.99 21.77
C SER A 151 5.09 -3.66 21.85
N GLU A 152 4.74 -3.21 23.06
CA GLU A 152 4.04 -1.93 23.31
C GLU A 152 4.87 -0.74 22.82
N LEU A 153 6.17 -0.72 23.10
CA LEU A 153 7.07 0.34 22.62
C LEU A 153 7.17 0.34 21.10
N ASN A 154 7.31 -0.82 20.46
CA ASN A 154 7.39 -0.90 18.99
C ASN A 154 6.10 -0.39 18.33
N ILE A 155 4.94 -0.75 18.88
CA ILE A 155 3.65 -0.25 18.40
C ILE A 155 3.55 1.26 18.62
N GLY A 156 3.94 1.75 19.80
CA GLY A 156 3.95 3.17 20.13
C GLY A 156 4.86 3.98 19.20
N LEU A 157 6.05 3.47 18.87
CA LEU A 157 6.97 4.10 17.93
C LEU A 157 6.42 4.12 16.50
N GLY A 158 5.85 3.01 16.02
CA GLY A 158 5.21 2.95 14.70
C GLY A 158 4.09 3.98 14.57
N LEU A 159 3.18 3.99 15.56
CA LEU A 159 2.08 4.95 15.62
C LEU A 159 2.59 6.39 15.70
N LEU A 160 3.61 6.66 16.52
CA LEU A 160 4.20 8.00 16.63
C LEU A 160 4.77 8.46 15.27
N ILE A 161 5.48 7.59 14.55
CA ILE A 161 6.02 7.92 13.22
C ILE A 161 4.90 8.21 12.22
N SER A 162 3.83 7.40 12.22
CA SER A 162 2.67 7.61 11.36
C SER A 162 1.95 8.94 11.65
N LEU A 163 1.76 9.27 12.92
CA LEU A 163 1.16 10.53 13.34
C LEU A 163 2.05 11.74 13.00
N LEU A 164 3.36 11.64 13.26
CA LEU A 164 4.32 12.70 12.91
C LEU A 164 4.34 12.95 11.40
N TRP A 165 4.32 11.90 10.58
CA TRP A 165 4.22 12.03 9.13
C TRP A 165 2.90 12.71 8.72
N SER A 166 1.77 12.29 9.29
CA SER A 166 0.46 12.89 9.03
C SER A 166 0.43 14.39 9.35
N VAL A 167 0.96 14.77 10.52
CA VAL A 167 1.06 16.17 10.94
C VAL A 167 1.97 16.95 10.00
N PHE A 168 3.14 16.40 9.64
CA PHE A 168 4.06 17.03 8.70
C PHE A 168 3.41 17.29 7.33
N VAL A 169 2.71 16.32 6.76
CA VAL A 169 1.98 16.48 5.49
C VAL A 169 0.88 17.54 5.60
N CYS A 170 0.18 17.60 6.73
CA CYS A 170 -0.82 18.63 7.00
C CYS A 170 -0.21 20.04 7.09
N LEU A 171 0.90 20.19 7.82
CA LEU A 171 1.63 21.47 7.94
C LEU A 171 2.16 21.99 6.59
N LEU A 172 2.52 21.10 5.67
CA LEU A 172 2.92 21.46 4.32
C LEU A 172 1.73 21.77 3.37
N GLY A 173 0.48 21.59 3.83
CA GLY A 173 -0.71 21.73 2.99
C GLY A 173 -0.82 20.68 1.89
N LYS A 174 -0.22 19.50 2.09
CA LYS A 174 -0.12 18.42 1.08
C LYS A 174 -1.08 17.25 1.35
N TYR A 175 -2.01 17.42 2.28
CA TYR A 175 -2.93 16.37 2.75
C TYR A 175 -3.97 15.91 1.72
N GLU A 176 -4.17 16.64 0.61
CA GLU A 176 -4.99 16.16 -0.52
C GLU A 176 -4.16 15.42 -1.58
N ILE A 177 -2.83 15.51 -1.51
CA ILE A 177 -1.95 14.99 -2.57
C ILE A 177 -1.61 13.54 -2.30
N ARG A 178 -1.98 12.65 -3.23
CA ARG A 178 -1.83 11.19 -3.07
C ARG A 178 -0.39 10.74 -2.84
N VAL A 179 0.59 11.39 -3.47
CA VAL A 179 2.04 11.10 -3.28
C VAL A 179 2.44 11.14 -1.81
N TRP A 180 1.92 12.11 -1.06
CA TRP A 180 2.27 12.33 0.34
C TRP A 180 1.51 11.40 1.28
N ASN A 181 0.19 11.25 1.07
CA ASN A 181 -0.65 10.38 1.91
C ASN A 181 -0.48 8.89 1.59
N GLY A 182 0.05 8.55 0.42
CA GLY A 182 0.38 7.20 0.01
C GLY A 182 1.77 6.74 0.46
N PHE A 183 2.53 7.60 1.16
CA PHE A 183 3.87 7.26 1.63
C PHE A 183 3.81 6.23 2.77
N PHE A 184 4.72 5.27 2.78
CA PHE A 184 4.64 4.12 3.70
C PHE A 184 4.65 4.50 5.19
N LEU A 185 5.26 5.64 5.56
CA LEU A 185 5.30 6.11 6.95
C LEU A 185 3.91 6.33 7.53
N GLN A 186 2.93 6.70 6.69
CA GLN A 186 1.52 6.82 7.07
C GLN A 186 0.92 5.51 7.59
N PHE A 187 1.54 4.36 7.27
CA PHE A 187 1.02 3.02 7.53
C PHE A 187 1.92 2.17 8.46
N LEU A 188 2.87 2.79 9.16
CA LEU A 188 3.62 2.15 10.25
C LEU A 188 2.78 2.01 11.51
#